data_AF-A0AAD4R0L6-F1
#
_entry.id   AF-A0AAD4R0L6-F1
#
_cell.length_a   1.000
_cell.length_b   1.000
_cell.length_c   1.000
_cell.angle_alpha   90.00
_cell.angle_beta   90.00
_cell.angle_gamma   90.00
#
_symmetry.space_group_name_H-M   'P 1'
#
loop_
_entity.id
_entity.type
_entity.pdbx_description
1 polymer ?
#
loop_
_entity_poly.entity_id
_entity_poly.type
_entity_poly.pdbx_seq_one_letter_code
_entity_poly.pdbx_strand_id
1 'polypeptide(L)'
;MVEPVSTNERTDEYGGSLENRVRLNLEIYEAIRTEIPEETGFIVGIKMNSVEFQNKGLRVEEAVFMCKEYDRIGHDFIELSGGTIEKIAFHHLSESSRIREHTLPNFQSKLSRPLTTPLSI
;
A
#
# COMPACT_ATOMS: atom_id res chain seq x y z
N MET A 1 -6.54 0.12 1.98
CA MET A 1 -6.07 0.36 0.60
C MET A 1 -6.00 1.87 0.44
N VAL A 2 -4.82 2.41 0.14
CA VAL A 2 -4.71 3.85 -0.13
C VAL A 2 -4.98 4.04 -1.61
N GLU A 3 -6.11 4.68 -1.88
CA GLU A 3 -6.53 4.95 -3.24
C GLU A 3 -5.65 6.05 -3.86
N PRO A 4 -5.36 5.97 -5.17
CA PRO A 4 -4.62 7.02 -5.86
C PRO A 4 -5.44 8.31 -5.96
N VAL A 5 -4.78 9.38 -6.45
CA VAL A 5 -5.45 10.65 -6.78
C VAL A 5 -6.61 10.44 -7.76
N SER A 6 -6.57 9.40 -8.59
CA SER A 6 -7.66 9.06 -9.52
C SER A 6 -8.99 8.77 -8.84
N THR A 7 -8.98 8.30 -7.59
CA THR A 7 -10.19 7.88 -6.87
C THR A 7 -10.47 8.78 -5.65
N ASN A 8 -9.44 9.34 -5.01
CA ASN A 8 -9.58 10.26 -3.89
C ASN A 8 -9.24 11.71 -4.28
N GLU A 9 -10.28 12.45 -4.66
CA GLU A 9 -10.22 13.88 -5.02
C GLU A 9 -10.64 14.82 -3.86
N ARG A 10 -10.62 14.33 -2.61
CA ARG A 10 -10.99 15.14 -1.45
C ARG A 10 -10.02 16.32 -1.27
N THR A 11 -10.54 17.41 -0.72
CA THR A 11 -9.77 18.64 -0.45
C THR A 11 -9.62 18.92 1.05
N ASP A 12 -10.05 17.99 1.90
CA ASP A 12 -9.85 18.07 3.35
C ASP A 12 -8.60 17.28 3.78
N GLU A 13 -8.46 17.05 5.09
CA GLU A 13 -7.29 16.40 5.70
C GLU A 13 -7.08 14.93 5.30
N TYR A 14 -8.02 14.33 4.56
CA TYR A 14 -7.95 12.96 4.04
C TYR A 14 -7.70 12.87 2.53
N GLY A 15 -7.48 14.02 1.86
CA GLY A 15 -7.24 14.09 0.43
C GLY A 15 -6.08 15.00 0.03
N GLY A 16 -5.81 15.08 -1.27
CA GLY A 16 -4.70 15.85 -1.82
C GLY A 16 -3.35 15.14 -1.62
N SER A 17 -2.57 15.57 -0.63
CA SER A 17 -1.20 15.07 -0.40
C SER A 17 -1.20 13.58 -0.03
N LEU A 18 -0.07 12.90 -0.26
CA LEU A 18 0.05 11.48 0.06
C LEU A 18 -0.14 11.23 1.57
N GLU A 19 0.42 12.09 2.41
CA GLU A 19 0.30 12.04 3.87
C GLU A 19 -1.17 12.06 4.30
N ASN A 20 -1.96 12.95 3.72
CA ASN A 20 -3.40 13.03 3.97
C ASN A 20 -4.15 11.79 3.49
N ARG A 21 -3.81 11.26 2.30
CA ARG A 21 -4.46 10.05 1.79
C ARG A 21 -4.12 8.81 2.62
N VAL A 22 -2.94 8.76 3.25
CA VAL A 22 -2.51 7.67 4.12
C VAL A 22 -3.15 7.77 5.51
N ARG A 23 -3.45 8.98 6.00
CA ARG A 23 -4.01 9.28 7.33
C ARG A 23 -5.09 8.31 7.78
N LEU A 24 -6.10 8.07 6.95
CA LEU A 24 -7.21 7.18 7.30
C LEU A 24 -6.75 5.75 7.65
N ASN A 25 -5.75 5.21 6.94
CA ASN A 25 -5.24 3.87 7.22
C ASN A 25 -4.45 3.84 8.55
N LEU A 26 -3.75 4.94 8.89
CA LEU A 26 -3.04 5.06 10.17
C LEU A 26 -4.04 5.14 11.33
N GLU A 27 -5.07 5.96 11.21
CA GLU A 27 -6.13 6.10 12.22
C GLU A 27 -6.89 4.78 12.43
N ILE A 28 -7.14 4.01 11.36
CA ILE A 28 -7.73 2.67 11.47
C ILE A 28 -6.83 1.74 12.28
N TYR A 29 -5.52 1.72 12.01
CA TYR A 29 -4.59 0.89 12.78
C TYR A 29 -4.56 1.29 14.26
N GLU A 30 -4.48 2.59 14.55
CA GLU A 30 -4.50 3.11 15.92
C GLU A 30 -5.80 2.74 16.66
N ALA A 31 -6.95 2.83 15.98
CA ALA A 31 -8.22 2.41 16.54
C ALA A 31 -8.26 0.89 16.81
N ILE A 32 -7.73 0.07 15.89
CA ILE A 32 -7.60 -1.38 16.10
C ILE A 32 -6.73 -1.66 17.33
N ARG A 33 -5.58 -0.98 17.48
CA ARG A 33 -4.67 -1.20 18.62
C ARG A 33 -5.20 -0.67 19.94
N THR A 34 -6.08 0.32 19.90
CA THR A 34 -6.80 0.78 21.09
C THR A 34 -7.73 -0.31 21.64
N GLU A 35 -8.43 -1.02 20.75
CA GLU A 35 -9.36 -2.10 21.13
C GLU A 35 -8.66 -3.45 21.32
N ILE A 36 -7.55 -3.68 20.60
CA ILE A 36 -6.77 -4.92 20.58
C ILE A 36 -5.30 -4.57 20.83
N PRO A 37 -4.89 -4.44 22.11
CA PRO A 37 -3.52 -4.12 22.46
C PRO A 37 -2.53 -5.15 21.92
N GLU A 38 -1.30 -4.72 21.63
CA GLU A 38 -0.25 -5.57 21.06
C GLU A 38 0.05 -6.80 21.94
N GLU A 39 -0.08 -6.67 23.25
CA GLU A 39 0.17 -7.72 24.24
C GLU A 39 -0.78 -8.93 24.11
N THR A 40 -1.90 -8.76 23.40
CA THR A 40 -2.80 -9.86 23.08
C THR A 40 -2.17 -10.88 22.12
N GLY A 41 -1.09 -10.51 21.42
CA GLY A 41 -0.47 -11.31 20.37
C GLY A 41 -1.31 -11.40 19.09
N PHE A 42 -2.36 -10.57 18.96
CA PHE A 42 -3.18 -10.53 17.75
C PHE A 42 -2.45 -9.79 16.62
N ILE A 43 -2.32 -10.47 15.47
CA ILE A 43 -1.61 -9.97 14.29
C ILE A 43 -2.48 -8.99 13.51
N VAL A 44 -1.97 -7.80 13.26
CA VAL A 44 -2.58 -6.77 12.42
C VAL A 44 -1.65 -6.45 11.25
N GLY A 45 -1.99 -6.99 10.09
CA GLY A 45 -1.28 -6.75 8.84
C GLY A 45 -2.04 -5.79 7.92
N ILE A 46 -1.32 -5.21 6.95
CA ILE A 46 -1.90 -4.36 5.91
C ILE A 46 -1.55 -4.87 4.52
N LYS A 47 -2.56 -4.91 3.66
CA LYS A 47 -2.42 -5.23 2.24
C LYS A 47 -2.59 -3.98 1.39
N MET A 48 -1.65 -3.76 0.48
CA MET A 48 -1.62 -2.60 -0.41
C MET A 48 -1.08 -2.95 -1.79
N ASN A 49 -1.36 -2.11 -2.79
CA ASN A 49 -0.80 -2.29 -4.12
C ASN A 49 0.59 -1.67 -4.22
N SER A 50 1.46 -2.26 -5.05
CA SER A 50 2.80 -1.75 -5.29
C SER A 50 2.85 -0.66 -6.35
N VAL A 51 2.13 -0.84 -7.46
CA VAL A 51 2.00 0.12 -8.56
C VAL A 51 0.66 -0.07 -9.26
N GLU A 52 0.07 1.03 -9.70
CA GLU A 52 -1.07 1.00 -10.61
C GLU A 52 -0.69 1.60 -11.96
N PHE A 53 -0.91 0.84 -13.04
CA PHE A 53 -0.53 1.22 -14.40
C PHE A 53 -1.54 2.17 -15.07
N GLN A 54 -2.21 2.99 -14.27
CA GLN A 54 -3.24 3.93 -14.72
C GLN A 54 -2.72 5.37 -14.69
N ASN A 55 -3.37 6.24 -15.46
CA ASN A 55 -3.11 7.68 -15.36
C ASN A 55 -3.48 8.18 -13.97
N LYS A 56 -2.53 8.79 -13.25
CA LYS A 56 -2.63 9.17 -11.82
C LYS A 56 -2.79 8.01 -10.83
N GLY A 57 -2.45 6.78 -11.24
CA GLY A 57 -2.35 5.63 -10.35
C GLY A 57 -1.20 5.73 -9.35
N LEU A 58 -1.19 4.83 -8.37
CA LEU A 58 -0.17 4.77 -7.33
C LEU A 58 1.23 4.53 -7.91
N ARG A 59 2.18 5.40 -7.56
CA ARG A 59 3.59 5.30 -7.99
C ARG A 59 4.42 4.49 -6.99
N VAL A 60 5.54 3.94 -7.46
CA VAL A 60 6.49 3.16 -6.64
C VAL A 60 6.97 3.96 -5.42
N GLU A 61 7.28 5.24 -5.61
CA GLU A 61 7.78 6.12 -4.55
C GLU A 61 6.72 6.35 -3.47
N GLU A 62 5.45 6.45 -3.87
CA GLU A 62 4.33 6.57 -2.95
C GLU A 62 4.11 5.25 -2.18
N ALA A 63 4.24 4.11 -2.86
CA ALA A 63 4.19 2.81 -2.22
C ALA A 63 5.33 2.61 -1.20
N VAL A 64 6.55 3.06 -1.50
CA VAL A 64 7.69 3.06 -0.57
C VAL A 64 7.40 3.94 0.65
N PHE A 65 6.84 5.14 0.45
CA PHE A 65 6.44 6.01 1.55
C PHE A 65 5.42 5.32 2.47
N MET A 66 4.40 4.70 1.90
CA MET A 66 3.37 4.00 2.67
C MET A 66 3.94 2.82 3.47
N CYS A 67 4.79 1.98 2.87
CA CYS A 67 5.44 0.89 3.59
C CYS A 67 6.26 1.39 4.79
N LYS A 68 6.93 2.55 4.65
CA LYS A 68 7.67 3.16 5.76
C LYS A 68 6.76 3.65 6.87
N GLU A 69 5.62 4.24 6.54
CA GLU A 69 4.65 4.66 7.56
C GLU A 69 4.03 3.45 8.28
N TYR A 70 3.70 2.38 7.55
CA TYR A 70 3.14 1.16 8.15
C TYR A 70 4.14 0.43 9.05
N ASP A 71 5.42 0.37 8.65
CA ASP A 71 6.52 -0.12 9.48
C ASP A 71 6.71 0.77 10.72
N ARG A 72 6.64 2.10 10.57
CA ARG A 72 6.80 3.05 11.67
C ARG A 72 5.75 2.87 12.76
N ILE A 73 4.49 2.63 12.38
CA ILE A 73 3.39 2.48 13.36
C ILE A 73 3.26 1.06 13.93
N GLY A 74 4.05 0.10 13.44
CA GLY A 74 4.12 -1.24 14.03
C GLY A 74 3.13 -2.24 13.43
N HIS A 75 2.83 -2.17 12.13
CA HIS A 75 2.15 -3.30 11.50
C HIS A 75 2.99 -4.57 11.64
N ASP A 76 2.33 -5.70 11.91
CA ASP A 76 3.01 -7.00 12.06
C ASP A 76 3.41 -7.60 10.71
N PHE A 77 2.72 -7.18 9.64
CA PHE A 77 2.92 -7.69 8.30
C PHE A 77 2.48 -6.68 7.26
N ILE A 78 3.26 -6.54 6.19
CA ILE A 78 2.88 -5.76 5.00
C ILE A 78 2.84 -6.70 3.80
N GLU A 79 1.71 -6.72 3.10
CA GLU A 79 1.52 -7.46 1.86
C GLU A 79 1.42 -6.50 0.67
N LEU A 80 2.30 -6.64 -0.30
CA LEU A 80 2.27 -5.90 -1.56
C LEU A 80 1.64 -6.76 -2.65
N SER A 81 0.56 -6.29 -3.28
CA SER A 81 -0.02 -6.91 -4.47
C SER A 81 0.29 -6.13 -5.76
N GLY A 82 0.49 -6.86 -6.86
CA GLY A 82 0.85 -6.32 -8.18
C GLY A 82 -0.28 -5.66 -8.99
N GLY A 83 -1.23 -4.97 -8.36
CA GLY A 83 -2.14 -4.02 -9.02
C GLY A 83 -3.64 -4.23 -8.80
N THR A 84 -4.40 -3.14 -8.96
CA THR A 84 -5.88 -3.08 -8.86
C THR A 84 -6.55 -3.50 -10.17
N ILE A 85 -7.61 -4.31 -10.05
CA ILE A 85 -8.50 -4.71 -11.15
C ILE A 85 -9.63 -3.68 -11.25
N GLU A 86 -9.42 -2.58 -11.98
CA GLU A 86 -10.55 -1.73 -12.40
C GLU A 86 -11.08 -2.07 -13.79
N LYS A 87 -10.36 -2.89 -14.57
CA LYS A 87 -10.92 -3.54 -15.74
C LYS A 87 -11.19 -5.00 -15.43
N ILE A 88 -12.44 -5.32 -15.08
CA ILE A 88 -13.00 -6.64 -15.40
C ILE A 88 -13.10 -6.70 -16.94
N ALA A 89 -11.97 -6.85 -17.61
CA ALA A 89 -11.94 -7.28 -18.98
C ALA A 89 -11.78 -8.79 -18.93
N PHE A 90 -12.87 -9.53 -19.13
CA PHE A 90 -12.88 -10.94 -19.50
C PHE A 90 -12.21 -11.15 -20.88
N HIS A 91 -11.07 -10.53 -21.14
CA HIS A 91 -10.34 -10.63 -22.38
C HIS A 91 -8.89 -10.99 -22.07
N HIS A 92 -8.62 -12.27 -22.31
CA HIS A 92 -7.36 -12.91 -22.63
C HIS A 92 -6.11 -12.44 -21.87
N LEU A 93 -5.53 -13.38 -21.12
CA LEU A 93 -4.15 -13.36 -20.66
C LEU A 93 -3.26 -12.75 -21.76
N SER A 94 -2.80 -11.53 -21.54
CA SER A 94 -1.90 -10.80 -22.43
C SER A 94 -0.79 -10.17 -21.60
N GLU A 95 0.31 -9.85 -22.27
CA GLU A 95 1.58 -9.24 -21.87
C GLU A 95 1.61 -8.39 -20.59
N SER A 96 0.50 -7.77 -20.21
CA SER A 96 0.26 -7.11 -18.92
C SER A 96 0.70 -7.92 -17.68
N SER A 97 0.56 -9.25 -17.68
CA SER A 97 1.02 -10.10 -16.56
C SER A 97 2.55 -10.13 -16.46
N ARG A 98 3.27 -10.07 -17.58
CA ARG A 98 4.75 -10.08 -17.61
C ARG A 98 5.35 -8.76 -17.11
N ILE A 99 4.63 -7.64 -17.29
CA ILE A 99 5.07 -6.33 -16.79
C ILE A 99 4.90 -6.23 -15.26
N ARG A 100 3.90 -6.91 -14.69
CA ARG A 100 3.69 -6.98 -13.23
C ARG A 100 4.91 -7.58 -12.52
N GLU A 101 5.40 -8.72 -12.97
CA GLU A 101 6.59 -9.38 -12.40
C GLU A 101 7.86 -8.53 -12.46
N HIS A 102 7.95 -7.59 -13.40
CA HIS A 102 9.17 -6.82 -13.63
C HIS A 102 9.29 -5.53 -12.79
N THR A 103 8.20 -5.13 -12.12
CA THR A 103 8.15 -3.85 -11.36
C THR A 103 8.49 -4.05 -9.88
N LEU A 104 8.23 -5.23 -9.32
CA LEU A 104 8.51 -5.58 -7.92
C LEU A 104 10.01 -5.77 -7.57
N PRO A 105 10.89 -6.28 -8.46
CA PRO A 105 12.31 -6.52 -8.15
C PRO A 105 13.10 -5.26 -7.74
N ASN A 106 12.62 -4.07 -8.09
CA ASN A 106 13.25 -2.79 -7.73
C ASN A 106 12.60 -2.09 -6.52
N PHE A 107 11.57 -2.68 -5.89
CA PHE A 107 10.93 -2.07 -4.73
C PHE A 107 11.85 -2.13 -3.50
N GLN A 108 12.42 -3.30 -3.24
CA GLN A 108 13.29 -3.51 -2.09
C GLN A 108 14.58 -2.69 -2.17
N SER A 109 15.11 -2.45 -3.39
CA SER A 109 16.29 -1.59 -3.58
C SER A 109 16.00 -0.09 -3.39
N LYS A 110 14.73 0.32 -3.47
CA LYS A 110 14.29 1.70 -3.20
C LYS A 110 14.01 1.98 -1.72
N LEU A 111 13.95 0.94 -0.88
CA LEU A 111 13.92 1.11 0.56
C LEU A 111 15.29 1.59 1.04
N SER A 112 15.36 2.83 1.53
CA SER A 112 16.58 3.43 2.07
C SER A 112 17.13 2.70 3.31
N ARG A 113 16.30 1.90 3.97
CA ARG A 113 16.64 0.97 5.05
C ARG A 113 15.74 -0.26 4.95
N PRO A 114 16.16 -1.44 5.45
CA PRO A 114 15.26 -2.57 5.63
C PRO A 114 14.07 -2.21 6.53
N LEU A 115 12.90 -2.73 6.21
CA LEU A 115 11.74 -2.70 7.10
C LEU A 115 11.99 -3.68 8.26
N THR A 116 11.52 -3.34 9.44
CA THR A 116 11.46 -4.24 10.59
C THR A 116 10.26 -5.18 10.47
N THR A 117 9.16 -4.68 9.91
CA THR A 117 7.97 -5.46 9.58
C THR A 117 8.26 -6.42 8.42
N PRO A 118 7.94 -7.72 8.55
CA PRO A 118 7.97 -8.67 7.46
C PRO A 118 7.15 -8.19 6.24
N LEU A 119 7.77 -8.23 5.07
CA LEU A 119 7.19 -7.81 3.80
C LEU A 119 6.98 -9.03 2.89
N SER A 120 5.74 -9.23 2.44
CA SER A 120 5.40 -10.18 1.38
C SER A 120 5.10 -9.43 0.08
N ILE A 121 5.53 -10.02 -1.03
CA ILE A 121 5.54 -9.48 -2.39
C ILE A 121 4.87 -10.53 -3.30
#